data_AF-A0A359LWS9-F1
#
_entry.id   AF-A0A359LWS9-F1
#
_cell.length_a   1.000
_cell.length_b   1.000
_cell.length_c   1.000
_cell.angle_alpha   90.00
_cell.angle_beta   90.00
_cell.angle_gamma   90.00
#
_symmetry.space_group_name_H-M   'P 1'
#
loop_
_entity.id
_entity.type
_entity.pdbx_description
1 polymer ?
#
loop_
_entity_poly.entity_id
_entity_poly.type
_entity_poly.pdbx_seq_one_letter_code
_entity_poly.pdbx_strand_id
1 'polypeptide(L)'
;MSLLSPRLQLKVAQKQILTPGLVQMVTVLQLNRLELKEMITQEIARNPVLEESGEGDELTPEEVQAVLEAERVADPSDKSVVEAMTADLEHAPEVADGVPMDFEAAEPEILSPASSSVESAEAPAPETVKESADPFDEIDFGSYFDDYLDPGYKSPSSESVDKPSFETFLSAPVTLADHLTSQLALLVLPEHVRDAAESVVGNLDENGFLIGTLEEIAAFCNHPLADAEAALKAVQSLDPAGIAARDIRECLLLQLTSRRAEGGLAWRIVSEHLRLVETKQWKELARLLKRPMEHIQIAVAVIRTLDPRPGLRYSGPGARVIEPDVY
;
A
#
# COMPACT_ATOMS: atom_id res chain seq x y z
N MET A 1 -72.11 -56.56 -12.41
CA MET A 1 -70.77 -56.91 -12.93
C MET A 1 -70.18 -55.65 -13.56
N SER A 2 -69.19 -55.03 -12.92
CA SER A 2 -68.47 -53.87 -13.49
C SER A 2 -67.05 -54.33 -13.81
N LEU A 3 -66.67 -54.23 -15.08
CA LEU A 3 -65.39 -54.68 -15.62
C LEU A 3 -64.32 -53.62 -15.26
N LEU A 4 -63.33 -53.99 -14.44
CA LEU A 4 -62.15 -53.15 -14.19
C LEU A 4 -61.24 -53.21 -15.44
N SER A 5 -61.10 -52.09 -16.14
CA SER A 5 -60.00 -51.89 -17.10
C SER A 5 -58.83 -51.19 -16.40
N PRO A 6 -57.62 -51.77 -16.40
CA PRO A 6 -56.47 -51.13 -15.79
C PRO A 6 -55.96 -50.00 -16.68
N ARG A 7 -56.03 -48.76 -16.16
CA ARG A 7 -55.51 -47.55 -16.80
C ARG A 7 -54.06 -47.35 -16.37
N LEU A 8 -53.11 -47.73 -17.22
CA LEU A 8 -51.68 -47.46 -17.01
C LEU A 8 -51.42 -45.95 -17.18
N GLN A 9 -51.05 -45.26 -16.10
CA GLN A 9 -50.56 -43.89 -16.14
C GLN A 9 -49.03 -43.91 -16.24
N LEU A 10 -48.49 -43.67 -17.43
CA LEU A 10 -47.08 -43.37 -17.62
C LEU A 10 -46.79 -41.96 -17.08
N LYS A 11 -46.09 -41.88 -15.95
CA LYS A 11 -45.50 -40.61 -15.48
C LYS A 11 -44.16 -40.41 -16.17
N VAL A 12 -44.11 -39.48 -17.12
CA VAL A 12 -42.85 -38.98 -17.69
C VAL A 12 -42.18 -38.13 -16.62
N ALA A 13 -41.09 -38.61 -16.03
CA ALA A 13 -40.21 -37.81 -15.18
C ALA A 13 -39.06 -37.30 -16.05
N GLN A 14 -39.14 -36.03 -16.48
CA GLN A 14 -38.05 -35.39 -17.19
C GLN A 14 -36.91 -35.13 -16.21
N LYS A 15 -35.84 -35.93 -16.31
CA LYS A 15 -34.62 -35.75 -15.52
C LYS A 15 -33.78 -34.70 -16.25
N GLN A 16 -33.76 -33.46 -15.75
CA GLN A 16 -32.85 -32.44 -16.27
C GLN A 16 -31.42 -32.87 -15.96
N ILE A 17 -30.73 -33.41 -16.97
CA ILE A 17 -29.30 -33.69 -16.89
C ILE A 17 -28.63 -32.38 -17.28
N LEU A 18 -27.95 -31.76 -16.32
CA LEU A 18 -27.19 -30.53 -16.58
C LEU A 18 -26.10 -30.88 -17.60
N THR A 19 -26.12 -30.21 -18.75
CA THR A 19 -25.13 -30.44 -19.80
C THR A 19 -23.74 -30.06 -19.26
N PRO A 20 -22.66 -30.70 -19.74
CA PRO A 20 -21.31 -30.40 -19.26
C PRO A 20 -20.95 -28.91 -19.39
N GLY A 21 -21.45 -28.23 -20.41
CA GLY A 21 -21.27 -26.77 -20.57
C GLY A 21 -21.97 -25.95 -19.48
N LEU A 22 -23.18 -26.33 -19.06
CA LEU A 22 -23.85 -25.66 -17.94
C LEU A 22 -23.14 -25.89 -16.61
N VAL A 23 -22.53 -27.07 -16.39
CA VAL A 23 -21.76 -27.35 -15.17
C VAL A 23 -20.55 -26.42 -15.14
N GLN A 24 -19.85 -26.31 -16.26
CA GLN A 24 -18.66 -25.46 -16.39
C GLN A 24 -18.98 -23.98 -16.17
N MET A 25 -20.10 -23.48 -16.73
CA MET A 25 -20.51 -22.09 -16.55
C MET A 25 -20.87 -21.77 -15.10
N VAL A 26 -21.61 -22.67 -14.44
CA VAL A 26 -21.94 -22.52 -13.01
C VAL A 26 -20.66 -22.57 -12.16
N THR A 27 -19.69 -23.42 -12.48
CA THR A 27 -18.42 -23.45 -11.74
C THR A 27 -17.63 -22.16 -11.93
N VAL A 28 -17.55 -21.60 -13.14
CA VAL A 28 -16.81 -20.35 -13.40
C VAL A 28 -17.45 -19.16 -12.67
N LEU A 29 -18.78 -19.07 -12.65
CA LEU A 29 -19.51 -18.00 -11.94
C LEU A 29 -19.38 -18.08 -10.41
N GLN A 30 -19.02 -19.24 -9.86
CA GLN A 30 -18.89 -19.45 -8.42
C GLN A 30 -17.47 -19.20 -7.89
N LEU A 31 -16.47 -19.05 -8.77
CA LEU A 31 -15.08 -18.82 -8.38
C LEU A 31 -14.83 -17.37 -7.98
N ASN A 32 -13.92 -17.17 -7.03
CA ASN A 32 -13.40 -15.84 -6.70
C ASN A 32 -12.56 -15.31 -7.87
N ARG A 33 -12.49 -13.99 -8.09
CA ARG A 33 -11.68 -13.36 -9.15
C ARG A 33 -10.22 -13.86 -9.17
N LEU A 34 -9.60 -14.07 -8.01
CA LEU A 34 -8.23 -14.62 -7.94
C LEU A 34 -8.16 -16.07 -8.44
N GLU A 35 -9.12 -16.90 -8.03
CA GLU A 35 -9.21 -18.30 -8.46
C GLU A 35 -9.54 -18.41 -9.94
N LEU A 36 -10.38 -17.51 -10.46
CA LEU A 36 -10.72 -17.39 -11.88
C LEU A 36 -9.50 -16.96 -12.71
N LYS A 37 -8.73 -15.98 -12.22
CA LYS A 37 -7.47 -15.56 -12.87
C LYS A 37 -6.47 -16.72 -12.91
N GLU A 38 -6.28 -17.42 -11.80
CA GLU A 38 -5.40 -18.59 -11.73
C GLU A 38 -5.86 -19.70 -12.70
N MET A 39 -7.15 -20.00 -12.73
CA MET A 39 -7.73 -20.97 -13.66
C MET A 39 -7.54 -20.57 -15.13
N ILE A 40 -7.72 -19.30 -15.49
CA ILE A 40 -7.46 -18.79 -16.85
C ILE A 40 -5.98 -18.95 -17.20
N THR A 41 -5.07 -18.53 -16.32
CA THR A 41 -3.62 -18.66 -16.58
C THR A 41 -3.18 -20.11 -16.76
N GLN A 42 -3.80 -21.04 -16.02
CA GLN A 42 -3.53 -22.47 -16.14
C GLN A 42 -4.05 -23.04 -17.47
N GLU A 43 -5.24 -22.62 -17.92
CA GLU A 43 -5.80 -23.06 -19.20
C GLU A 43 -5.07 -22.43 -20.39
N ILE A 44 -4.57 -21.19 -20.28
CA ILE A 44 -3.66 -20.58 -21.27
C ILE A 44 -2.37 -21.40 -21.39
N ALA A 45 -1.75 -21.78 -20.27
CA ALA A 45 -0.55 -22.61 -20.28
C ALA A 45 -0.79 -24.01 -20.88
N ARG A 46 -2.01 -24.54 -20.74
CA ARG A 46 -2.39 -25.86 -21.24
C ARG A 46 -2.80 -25.86 -22.72
N ASN A 47 -3.41 -24.77 -23.19
CA ASN A 47 -3.93 -24.67 -24.54
C ASN A 47 -2.97 -23.86 -25.43
N PRO A 48 -2.21 -24.52 -26.33
CA PRO A 48 -1.20 -23.86 -27.16
C PRO A 48 -1.78 -22.92 -28.24
N VAL A 49 -3.10 -22.82 -28.36
CA VAL A 49 -3.79 -21.87 -29.26
C VAL A 49 -4.12 -20.55 -28.55
N LEU A 50 -4.15 -20.54 -27.20
CA LEU A 50 -4.43 -19.33 -26.44
C LEU A 50 -3.16 -18.50 -26.31
N GLU A 51 -3.23 -17.26 -26.77
CA GLU A 51 -2.17 -16.26 -26.59
C GLU A 51 -2.59 -15.28 -25.48
N GLU A 52 -1.64 -14.85 -24.66
CA GLU A 52 -1.84 -13.74 -23.73
C GLU A 52 -1.93 -12.46 -24.57
N SER A 53 -3.10 -11.81 -24.60
CA SER A 53 -3.21 -10.50 -25.22
C SER A 53 -2.27 -9.55 -24.49
N GLY A 54 -1.23 -9.07 -25.19
CA GLY A 54 -0.32 -8.07 -24.66
C GLY A 54 -1.06 -6.76 -24.35
N GLU A 55 -0.51 -5.94 -23.46
CA GLU A 55 -1.05 -4.67 -22.93
C GLU A 55 -1.28 -3.55 -23.98
N GLY A 56 -1.50 -3.88 -25.26
CA GLY A 56 -1.77 -2.94 -26.35
C GLY A 56 -2.81 -3.40 -27.38
N ASP A 57 -3.36 -4.62 -27.26
CA ASP A 57 -4.46 -5.13 -28.11
C ASP A 57 -5.78 -5.15 -27.31
N GLU A 58 -6.08 -4.07 -26.60
CA GLU A 58 -7.42 -3.84 -26.07
C GLU A 58 -8.36 -3.56 -27.25
N LEU A 59 -8.97 -4.62 -27.79
CA LEU A 59 -10.08 -4.52 -28.73
C LEU A 59 -11.11 -3.55 -28.15
N THR A 60 -11.50 -2.57 -28.95
CA THR A 60 -12.50 -1.60 -28.51
C THR A 60 -13.79 -2.33 -28.14
N PRO A 61 -14.57 -1.85 -27.15
CA PRO A 61 -15.79 -2.53 -26.72
C PRO A 61 -16.78 -2.77 -27.87
N GLU A 62 -16.73 -1.95 -28.93
CA GLU A 62 -17.51 -2.11 -30.16
C GLU A 62 -17.05 -3.29 -31.02
N GLU A 63 -15.74 -3.55 -31.12
CA GLU A 63 -15.17 -4.68 -31.86
C GLU A 63 -15.43 -6.00 -31.14
N VAL A 64 -15.31 -6.03 -29.81
CA VAL A 64 -15.67 -7.21 -28.99
C VAL A 64 -17.15 -7.54 -29.15
N GLN A 65 -18.01 -6.53 -29.17
CA GLN A 65 -19.45 -6.71 -29.35
C GLN A 65 -19.80 -7.23 -30.75
N ALA A 66 -19.12 -6.74 -31.80
CA ALA A 66 -19.30 -7.23 -33.16
C ALA A 66 -18.84 -8.70 -33.33
N VAL A 67 -17.76 -9.11 -32.68
CA VAL A 67 -17.28 -10.51 -32.69
C VAL A 67 -18.24 -11.43 -31.94
N LEU A 68 -18.74 -11.01 -30.77
CA LEU A 68 -19.73 -11.75 -29.99
C LEU A 68 -21.08 -11.88 -30.72
N GLU A 69 -21.49 -10.85 -31.46
CA GLU A 69 -22.69 -10.89 -32.29
C GLU A 69 -22.52 -11.79 -33.53
N ALA A 70 -21.32 -11.85 -34.10
CA ALA A 70 -21.01 -12.73 -35.22
C ALA A 70 -20.99 -14.21 -34.83
N GLU A 71 -20.56 -14.55 -33.61
CA GLU A 71 -20.60 -15.92 -33.09
C GLU A 71 -21.98 -16.36 -32.57
N ARG A 72 -22.91 -15.41 -32.33
CA ARG A 72 -24.31 -15.67 -31.94
C ARG A 72 -25.19 -16.16 -33.10
N VAL A 73 -24.72 -17.10 -33.92
CA VAL A 73 -25.63 -17.96 -34.69
C VAL A 73 -26.24 -18.97 -33.71
N ALA A 74 -27.18 -18.48 -32.90
CA ALA A 74 -27.93 -19.28 -31.94
C ALA A 74 -28.90 -20.20 -32.69
N ASP A 75 -28.97 -21.45 -32.25
CA ASP A 75 -29.96 -22.42 -32.67
C ASP A 75 -31.38 -21.82 -32.51
N PRO A 76 -32.33 -22.16 -33.41
CA PRO A 76 -33.65 -21.52 -33.48
C PRO A 76 -34.50 -21.66 -32.20
N SER A 77 -34.10 -22.52 -31.26
CA SER A 77 -34.74 -22.69 -29.94
C SER A 77 -34.53 -21.50 -29.00
N ASP A 78 -33.37 -20.83 -29.07
CA ASP A 78 -32.96 -19.85 -28.04
C ASP A 78 -33.57 -18.47 -28.27
N LYS A 79 -34.01 -18.20 -29.51
CA LYS A 79 -34.70 -16.95 -29.90
C LYS A 79 -35.98 -16.71 -29.11
N SER A 80 -36.71 -17.78 -28.79
CA SER A 80 -38.00 -17.69 -28.09
C SER A 80 -37.89 -17.21 -26.64
N VAL A 81 -36.74 -17.45 -25.99
CA VAL A 81 -36.49 -17.03 -24.60
C VAL A 81 -36.02 -15.57 -24.57
N VAL A 82 -35.20 -15.17 -25.55
CA VAL A 82 -34.72 -13.79 -25.67
C VAL A 82 -35.85 -12.81 -26.00
N GLU A 83 -36.73 -13.19 -26.93
CA GLU A 83 -37.88 -12.37 -27.34
C GLU A 83 -38.88 -12.15 -26.18
N ALA A 84 -39.01 -13.15 -25.30
CA ALA A 84 -39.80 -13.04 -24.08
C ALA A 84 -39.18 -12.06 -23.06
N MET A 85 -37.85 -11.99 -22.95
CA MET A 85 -37.17 -11.05 -22.04
C MET A 85 -37.16 -9.61 -22.57
N THR A 86 -37.13 -9.41 -23.89
CA THR A 86 -37.15 -8.06 -24.50
C THR A 86 -38.54 -7.43 -24.49
N ALA A 87 -39.60 -8.24 -24.63
CA ALA A 87 -40.98 -7.74 -24.62
C ALA A 87 -41.40 -7.11 -23.27
N ASP A 88 -40.77 -7.52 -22.16
CA ASP A 88 -41.04 -6.98 -20.83
C ASP A 88 -40.44 -5.58 -20.60
N LEU A 89 -39.50 -5.12 -21.44
CA LEU A 89 -38.85 -3.81 -21.32
C LEU A 89 -39.60 -2.68 -22.05
N GLU A 90 -40.51 -2.98 -22.99
CA GLU A 90 -41.18 -1.96 -23.82
C GLU A 90 -42.50 -1.42 -23.23
N HIS A 91 -42.90 -1.83 -22.01
CA HIS A 91 -44.20 -1.47 -21.40
C HIS A 91 -44.16 -0.45 -20.24
N ALA A 92 -43.18 0.46 -20.19
CA ALA A 92 -43.19 1.60 -19.26
C ALA A 92 -43.66 2.92 -19.96
N PRO A 93 -44.59 3.70 -19.38
CA PRO A 93 -45.21 4.83 -20.07
C PRO A 93 -44.33 6.09 -20.12
N GLU A 94 -44.36 6.74 -21.29
CA GLU A 94 -43.80 8.05 -21.60
C GLU A 94 -44.46 9.18 -20.79
N VAL A 95 -43.66 10.11 -20.26
CA VAL A 95 -44.11 11.44 -19.82
C VAL A 95 -43.24 12.48 -20.53
N ALA A 96 -43.89 13.35 -21.30
CA ALA A 96 -43.29 14.36 -22.15
C ALA A 96 -43.26 15.77 -21.51
N ASP A 97 -42.30 16.55 -22.01
CA ASP A 97 -42.24 18.01 -22.19
C ASP A 97 -41.87 18.98 -21.05
N GLY A 98 -40.78 19.72 -21.31
CA GLY A 98 -40.44 21.00 -20.71
C GLY A 98 -39.01 21.47 -21.04
N VAL A 99 -38.83 22.32 -22.06
CA VAL A 99 -37.58 23.04 -22.45
C VAL A 99 -37.97 24.53 -22.65
N PRO A 100 -37.09 25.56 -22.59
CA PRO A 100 -35.87 25.87 -21.80
C PRO A 100 -36.06 27.18 -20.98
N MET A 101 -35.06 27.65 -20.21
CA MET A 101 -34.95 29.07 -19.85
C MET A 101 -33.51 29.58 -19.93
N ASP A 102 -33.31 30.51 -20.86
CA ASP A 102 -32.17 31.40 -21.03
C ASP A 102 -32.05 32.40 -19.87
N PHE A 103 -30.82 32.75 -19.49
CA PHE A 103 -30.53 34.04 -18.85
C PHE A 103 -29.12 34.51 -19.24
N GLU A 104 -29.04 35.20 -20.38
CA GLU A 104 -28.00 36.19 -20.65
C GLU A 104 -28.27 37.45 -19.82
N ALA A 105 -27.22 37.98 -19.17
CA ALA A 105 -27.21 39.33 -18.63
C ALA A 105 -25.96 40.07 -19.15
N ALA A 106 -26.19 40.75 -20.27
CA ALA A 106 -25.77 42.10 -20.65
C ALA A 106 -24.42 42.68 -20.16
N GLU A 107 -23.67 43.12 -21.17
CA GLU A 107 -22.53 44.05 -21.22
C GLU A 107 -22.84 45.43 -20.59
N PRO A 108 -21.86 46.36 -20.47
CA PRO A 108 -21.52 47.17 -21.65
C PRO A 108 -20.03 47.48 -21.85
N GLU A 109 -19.68 47.62 -23.13
CA GLU A 109 -18.53 48.37 -23.65
C GLU A 109 -18.42 49.77 -23.04
N ILE A 110 -17.24 50.41 -23.15
CA ILE A 110 -17.08 51.78 -23.70
C ILE A 110 -15.61 52.29 -23.62
N LEU A 111 -15.08 52.61 -24.81
CA LEU A 111 -14.18 53.69 -25.22
C LEU A 111 -12.68 53.73 -24.82
N SER A 112 -11.87 53.40 -25.83
CA SER A 112 -10.68 54.19 -26.22
C SER A 112 -11.05 55.64 -26.54
N PRO A 113 -10.14 56.60 -26.32
CA PRO A 113 -10.14 57.84 -27.07
C PRO A 113 -8.87 57.97 -27.93
N ALA A 114 -9.09 58.26 -29.22
CA ALA A 114 -8.10 58.84 -30.10
C ALA A 114 -8.53 60.27 -30.51
N SER A 115 -7.52 61.14 -30.67
CA SER A 115 -7.53 62.44 -31.41
C SER A 115 -8.16 63.63 -30.66
N SER A 116 -7.70 64.89 -30.71
CA SER A 116 -6.70 65.66 -31.48
C SER A 116 -6.59 67.06 -30.80
N SER A 117 -5.57 67.92 -30.96
CA SER A 117 -5.52 68.92 -32.05
C SER A 117 -4.47 70.05 -31.79
N VAL A 118 -3.74 70.44 -32.87
CA VAL A 118 -3.10 71.74 -33.29
C VAL A 118 -2.23 72.59 -32.31
N GLU A 119 -1.17 73.34 -32.66
CA GLU A 119 -0.49 73.81 -33.89
C GLU A 119 0.79 74.59 -33.46
N SER A 120 1.92 74.52 -34.20
CA SER A 120 2.80 75.67 -34.56
C SER A 120 4.13 75.25 -35.24
N ALA A 121 4.16 75.49 -36.56
CA ALA A 121 5.20 76.11 -37.41
C ALA A 121 6.72 75.79 -37.28
N GLU A 122 7.22 75.01 -38.26
CA GLU A 122 8.21 75.35 -39.31
C GLU A 122 9.69 75.75 -39.01
N ALA A 123 10.58 74.76 -39.27
CA ALA A 123 11.88 74.74 -40.01
C ALA A 123 13.15 75.50 -39.53
N PRO A 124 14.39 75.13 -39.97
CA PRO A 124 14.92 73.90 -40.60
C PRO A 124 16.16 73.30 -39.88
N ALA A 125 16.63 72.13 -40.35
CA ALA A 125 17.85 71.44 -39.90
C ALA A 125 19.15 72.24 -40.14
N PRO A 126 20.24 71.90 -39.40
CA PRO A 126 21.29 71.17 -40.08
C PRO A 126 21.90 70.01 -39.25
N GLU A 127 22.51 69.10 -40.00
CA GLU A 127 23.20 67.89 -39.58
C GLU A 127 24.50 68.14 -38.80
N THR A 128 25.00 67.05 -38.20
CA THR A 128 26.33 66.81 -37.57
C THR A 128 26.42 67.24 -36.10
N VAL A 129 26.74 66.38 -35.13
CA VAL A 129 27.93 65.52 -34.98
C VAL A 129 27.60 64.31 -34.08
N LYS A 130 28.23 63.16 -34.33
CA LYS A 130 28.17 61.95 -33.49
C LYS A 130 28.74 62.24 -32.10
N GLU A 131 27.88 62.27 -31.09
CA GLU A 131 28.31 62.16 -29.68
C GLU A 131 28.30 60.68 -29.28
N SER A 132 29.39 60.27 -28.65
CA SER A 132 29.57 58.96 -28.04
C SER A 132 28.50 58.74 -26.98
N ALA A 133 27.67 57.71 -27.16
CA ALA A 133 26.71 57.28 -26.15
C ALA A 133 27.43 57.10 -24.82
N ASP A 134 26.96 57.80 -23.78
CA ASP A 134 27.40 57.55 -22.42
C ASP A 134 27.08 56.08 -22.09
N PRO A 135 28.00 55.30 -21.48
CA PRO A 135 27.74 53.90 -21.09
C PRO A 135 26.55 53.70 -20.14
N PHE A 136 25.97 54.79 -19.64
CA PHE A 136 24.77 54.82 -18.80
C PHE A 136 23.47 55.07 -19.58
N ASP A 137 23.54 55.55 -20.82
CA ASP A 137 22.36 55.77 -21.67
C ASP A 137 21.99 54.52 -22.51
N GLU A 138 22.89 53.54 -22.59
CA GLU A 138 22.61 52.21 -23.17
C GLU A 138 21.86 51.28 -22.20
N ILE A 139 21.76 51.66 -20.92
CA ILE A 139 21.00 50.92 -19.93
C ILE A 139 19.57 51.43 -19.98
N ASP A 140 18.70 50.67 -20.65
CA ASP A 140 17.26 50.90 -20.56
C ASP A 140 16.79 50.55 -19.15
N PHE A 141 16.83 51.56 -18.26
CA PHE A 141 16.32 51.45 -16.90
C PHE A 141 14.83 51.08 -16.87
N GLY A 142 14.08 51.25 -17.98
CA GLY A 142 12.71 50.77 -18.12
C GLY A 142 12.63 49.24 -18.11
N SER A 143 13.32 48.57 -19.04
CA SER A 143 13.35 47.10 -19.08
C SER A 143 13.99 46.45 -17.84
N TYR A 144 15.03 47.08 -17.25
CA TYR A 144 15.60 46.57 -16.00
C TYR A 144 14.63 46.69 -14.82
N PHE A 145 13.83 47.76 -14.77
CA PHE A 145 12.86 47.97 -13.71
C PHE A 145 11.58 47.15 -13.93
N ASP A 146 11.19 46.89 -15.18
CA ASP A 146 10.14 45.94 -15.53
C ASP A 146 10.55 44.50 -15.15
N ASP A 147 11.79 44.06 -15.40
CA ASP A 147 12.30 42.75 -14.95
C ASP A 147 12.48 42.66 -13.41
N TYR A 148 12.64 43.78 -12.71
CA TYR A 148 12.83 43.83 -11.25
C TYR A 148 11.51 43.98 -10.47
N LEU A 149 10.57 44.76 -10.99
CA LEU A 149 9.25 45.01 -10.37
C LEU A 149 8.15 44.08 -10.84
N ASP A 150 8.34 43.41 -11.97
CA ASP A 150 7.62 42.20 -12.30
C ASP A 150 8.59 41.04 -12.07
N PRO A 151 8.77 40.55 -10.80
CA PRO A 151 9.24 39.20 -10.56
C PRO A 151 8.10 38.29 -11.00
N GLY A 152 7.81 38.34 -12.30
CA GLY A 152 6.71 37.71 -12.95
C GLY A 152 6.78 36.29 -12.48
N TYR A 153 5.71 35.90 -11.81
CA TYR A 153 5.31 34.52 -11.75
C TYR A 153 5.15 34.09 -13.21
N LYS A 154 6.28 33.80 -13.88
CA LYS A 154 6.31 32.97 -15.06
C LYS A 154 5.76 31.69 -14.49
N SER A 155 4.46 31.47 -14.66
CA SER A 155 3.90 30.15 -14.46
C SER A 155 4.84 29.26 -15.25
N PRO A 156 5.62 28.37 -14.62
CA PRO A 156 6.36 27.39 -15.40
C PRO A 156 5.30 26.83 -16.34
N SER A 157 5.54 26.90 -17.65
CA SER A 157 4.74 26.23 -18.67
C SER A 157 4.31 24.94 -18.02
N SER A 158 3.01 24.73 -17.82
CA SER A 158 2.52 23.71 -16.88
C SER A 158 2.99 22.34 -17.35
N GLU A 159 4.21 21.93 -16.98
CA GLU A 159 4.47 20.58 -16.58
C GLU A 159 3.47 20.38 -15.48
N SER A 160 2.42 19.63 -15.79
CA SER A 160 1.74 18.86 -14.77
C SER A 160 2.83 18.04 -14.10
N VAL A 161 3.51 18.64 -13.11
CA VAL A 161 4.17 17.89 -12.06
C VAL A 161 3.03 17.05 -11.55
N ASP A 162 3.00 15.78 -11.95
CA ASP A 162 2.05 14.81 -11.44
C ASP A 162 2.16 14.92 -9.93
N LYS A 163 1.22 15.67 -9.36
CA LYS A 163 1.18 15.87 -7.92
C LYS A 163 1.05 14.45 -7.39
N PRO A 164 1.96 14.01 -6.49
CA PRO A 164 1.93 12.65 -6.00
C PRO A 164 0.48 12.34 -5.58
N SER A 165 -0.04 11.21 -6.05
CA SER A 165 -1.43 10.83 -5.81
C SER A 165 -1.74 10.91 -4.32
N PHE A 166 -3.00 11.16 -3.94
CA PHE A 166 -3.41 11.17 -2.53
C PHE A 166 -3.02 9.88 -1.79
N GLU A 167 -2.88 8.77 -2.52
CA GLU A 167 -2.41 7.47 -2.03
C GLU A 167 -0.92 7.49 -1.63
N THR A 168 -0.10 8.33 -2.26
CA THR A 168 1.31 8.50 -1.91
C THR A 168 1.48 9.24 -0.57
N PHE A 169 0.47 9.98 -0.13
CA PHE A 169 0.45 10.63 1.20
C PHE A 169 0.01 9.70 2.34
N LEU A 170 -0.27 8.43 2.05
CA LEU A 170 -0.58 7.47 3.09
C LEU A 170 0.64 7.29 4.00
N SER A 171 0.45 7.49 5.30
CA SER A 171 1.50 7.27 6.29
C SER A 171 1.83 5.78 6.34
N ALA A 172 3.06 5.42 5.96
CA ALA A 172 3.58 4.08 6.22
C ALA A 172 3.59 3.79 7.73
N PRO A 173 3.28 2.56 8.17
CA PRO A 173 3.43 2.19 9.57
C PRO A 173 4.91 2.30 9.98
N VAL A 174 5.16 2.75 11.21
CA VAL A 174 6.52 2.87 11.76
C VAL A 174 7.13 1.49 11.90
N THR A 175 8.25 1.23 11.23
CA THR A 175 8.96 -0.05 11.33
C THR A 175 9.75 -0.13 12.65
N LEU A 176 10.15 -1.34 13.04
CA LEU A 176 11.00 -1.54 14.22
C LEU A 176 12.33 -0.80 14.08
N ALA A 177 12.94 -0.86 12.91
CA ALA A 177 14.20 -0.18 12.62
C ALA A 177 14.05 1.34 12.76
N ASP A 178 12.99 1.92 12.20
CA ASP A 178 12.74 3.37 12.30
C ASP A 178 12.52 3.80 13.75
N HIS A 179 11.76 3.01 14.51
CA HIS A 179 11.52 3.28 15.92
C HIS A 179 12.83 3.26 16.73
N LEU A 180 13.68 2.26 16.53
CA LEU A 180 14.95 2.16 17.25
C LEU A 180 15.93 3.26 16.83
N THR A 181 16.02 3.59 15.54
CA THR A 181 16.87 4.68 15.05
C THR A 181 16.43 6.02 15.65
N SER A 182 15.12 6.27 15.74
CA SER A 182 14.59 7.47 16.40
C SER A 182 14.97 7.55 17.89
N GLN A 183 15.03 6.41 18.58
CA GLN A 183 15.44 6.35 19.98
C GLN A 183 16.95 6.50 20.15
N LEU A 184 17.75 5.89 19.28
CA LEU A 184 19.20 6.05 19.27
C LEU A 184 19.60 7.52 19.08
N ALA A 185 18.86 8.26 18.27
CA ALA A 185 19.08 9.69 18.07
C ALA A 185 18.89 10.53 19.36
N LEU A 186 18.13 10.04 20.33
CA LEU A 186 17.91 10.71 21.62
C LEU A 186 19.00 10.38 22.65
N LEU A 187 19.78 9.32 22.44
CA LEU A 187 20.84 8.90 23.34
C LEU A 187 22.16 9.62 23.04
N VAL A 188 22.83 10.06 24.10
CA VAL A 188 24.17 10.65 23.99
C VAL A 188 25.20 9.53 23.98
N LEU A 189 25.64 9.15 22.78
CA LEU A 189 26.66 8.13 22.53
C LEU A 189 27.80 8.72 21.67
N PRO A 190 29.03 8.19 21.81
CA PRO A 190 30.12 8.48 20.88
C PRO A 190 29.72 8.09 19.44
N GLU A 191 30.18 8.86 18.43
CA GLU A 191 29.84 8.60 17.02
C GLU A 191 30.18 7.17 16.58
N HIS A 192 31.37 6.66 16.94
CA HIS A 192 31.77 5.28 16.62
C HIS A 192 30.82 4.21 17.20
N VAL A 193 30.22 4.46 18.37
CA VAL A 193 29.26 3.54 18.99
C VAL A 193 27.88 3.69 18.37
N ARG A 194 27.53 4.89 17.89
CA ARG A 194 26.27 5.15 17.19
C ARG A 194 26.25 4.46 15.83
N ASP A 195 27.32 4.58 15.04
CA ASP A 195 27.44 3.93 13.73
C ASP A 195 27.36 2.40 13.88
N ALA A 196 28.03 1.86 14.91
CA ALA A 196 27.93 0.45 15.26
C ALA A 196 26.51 0.06 15.73
N ALA A 197 25.80 0.92 16.44
CA ALA A 197 24.42 0.66 16.88
C ALA A 197 23.43 0.66 15.71
N GLU A 198 23.57 1.58 14.76
CA GLU A 198 22.78 1.59 13.52
C GLU A 198 23.02 0.30 12.71
N SER A 199 24.28 -0.13 12.63
CA SER A 199 24.65 -1.41 12.00
C SER A 199 23.99 -2.61 12.71
N VAL A 200 23.91 -2.60 14.05
CA VAL A 200 23.23 -3.65 14.82
C VAL A 200 21.73 -3.62 14.55
N VAL A 201 21.09 -2.45 14.52
CA VAL A 201 19.65 -2.29 14.23
C VAL A 201 19.30 -2.81 12.83
N GLY A 202 20.16 -2.55 11.83
CA GLY A 202 19.97 -3.06 10.47
C GLY A 202 20.09 -4.59 10.32
N ASN A 203 20.68 -5.28 11.32
CA ASN A 203 20.84 -6.75 11.33
C ASN A 203 19.79 -7.46 12.22
N LEU A 204 18.73 -6.76 12.62
CA LEU A 204 17.63 -7.34 13.39
C LEU A 204 16.58 -7.99 12.48
N ASP A 205 16.04 -9.11 12.95
CA ASP A 205 14.88 -9.77 12.35
C ASP A 205 13.57 -9.04 12.70
N GLU A 206 12.49 -9.36 11.98
CA GLU A 206 11.12 -8.91 12.25
C GLU A 206 10.67 -9.25 13.68
N ASN A 207 11.18 -10.35 14.24
CA ASN A 207 10.90 -10.78 15.61
C ASN A 207 11.67 -9.98 16.68
N GLY A 208 12.68 -9.19 16.26
CA GLY A 208 13.56 -8.41 17.14
C GLY A 208 14.82 -9.14 17.63
N PHE A 209 15.16 -10.28 17.03
CA PHE A 209 16.39 -11.04 17.32
C PHE A 209 17.54 -10.64 16.40
N LEU A 210 18.77 -10.82 16.87
CA LEU A 210 19.98 -10.60 16.08
C LEU A 210 20.23 -11.80 15.14
N ILE A 211 20.35 -11.56 13.83
CA ILE A 211 20.55 -12.63 12.84
C ILE A 211 22.02 -13.04 12.73
N GLY A 212 22.95 -12.07 12.80
CA GLY A 212 24.39 -12.29 12.67
C GLY A 212 25.13 -12.32 14.02
N THR A 213 26.38 -12.77 14.01
CA THR A 213 27.26 -12.66 15.18
C THR A 213 27.85 -11.26 15.30
N LEU A 214 28.22 -10.84 16.52
CA LEU A 214 28.89 -9.55 16.73
C LEU A 214 30.19 -9.41 15.94
N GLU A 215 30.90 -10.52 15.71
CA GLU A 215 32.16 -10.54 14.97
C GLU A 215 31.93 -10.27 13.47
N GLU A 216 30.88 -10.84 12.89
CA GLU A 216 30.49 -10.59 11.49
C GLU A 216 30.06 -9.14 11.28
N ILE A 217 29.25 -8.60 12.20
CA ILE A 217 28.79 -7.20 12.14
C ILE A 217 29.98 -6.24 12.26
N ALA A 218 30.92 -6.52 13.17
CA ALA A 218 32.11 -5.71 13.36
C ALA A 218 33.06 -5.75 12.14
N ALA A 219 33.24 -6.94 11.54
CA ALA A 219 34.08 -7.12 10.36
C ALA A 219 33.51 -6.42 9.12
N PHE A 220 32.19 -6.46 8.94
CA PHE A 220 31.54 -5.82 7.79
C PHE A 220 31.60 -4.28 7.86
N CYS A 221 31.41 -3.72 9.06
CA CYS A 221 31.38 -2.27 9.27
C CYS A 221 32.73 -1.65 9.69
N ASN A 222 33.80 -2.45 9.80
CA ASN A 222 35.14 -2.01 10.25
C ASN A 222 35.16 -1.33 11.64
N HIS A 223 34.32 -1.77 12.57
CA HIS A 223 34.33 -1.29 13.95
C HIS A 223 35.14 -2.23 14.85
N PRO A 224 35.82 -1.72 15.90
CA PRO A 224 36.45 -2.59 16.88
C PRO A 224 35.37 -3.35 17.68
N LEU A 225 35.67 -4.59 18.07
CA LEU A 225 34.74 -5.45 18.82
C LEU A 225 34.22 -4.79 20.11
N ALA A 226 35.04 -3.96 20.76
CA ALA A 226 34.66 -3.24 21.96
C ALA A 226 33.51 -2.24 21.72
N ASP A 227 33.51 -1.55 20.58
CA ASP A 227 32.47 -0.58 20.22
C ASP A 227 31.19 -1.30 19.81
N ALA A 228 31.30 -2.44 19.13
CA ALA A 228 30.16 -3.30 18.78
C ALA A 228 29.46 -3.88 20.04
N GLU A 229 30.21 -4.27 21.06
CA GLU A 229 29.64 -4.71 22.34
C GLU A 229 28.96 -3.56 23.11
N ALA A 230 29.55 -2.36 23.08
CA ALA A 230 28.95 -1.18 23.68
C ALA A 230 27.65 -0.78 22.96
N ALA A 231 27.68 -0.82 21.63
CA ALA A 231 26.52 -0.58 20.76
C ALA A 231 25.39 -1.57 21.03
N LEU A 232 25.70 -2.87 21.10
CA LEU A 232 24.70 -3.89 21.41
C LEU A 232 24.07 -3.66 22.79
N LYS A 233 24.84 -3.29 23.81
CA LYS A 233 24.28 -2.94 25.13
C LYS A 233 23.40 -1.70 25.08
N ALA A 234 23.78 -0.71 24.28
CA ALA A 234 22.96 0.48 24.07
C ALA A 234 21.63 0.11 23.40
N VAL A 235 21.66 -0.68 22.33
CA VAL A 235 20.45 -1.15 21.63
C VAL A 235 19.58 -2.00 22.56
N GLN A 236 20.15 -2.91 23.35
CA GLN A 236 19.39 -3.73 24.31
C GLN A 236 18.71 -2.92 25.42
N SER A 237 19.16 -1.69 25.69
CA SER A 237 18.56 -0.79 26.67
C SER A 237 17.34 -0.01 26.16
N LEU A 238 17.10 -0.06 24.84
CA LEU A 238 16.00 0.62 24.16
C LEU A 238 14.65 -0.10 24.37
N ASP A 239 13.57 0.55 23.96
CA ASP A 239 12.19 0.02 24.01
C ASP A 239 11.76 -0.44 22.61
N PRO A 240 11.29 -1.69 22.41
CA PRO A 240 10.81 -2.67 23.40
C PRO A 240 11.88 -3.53 24.10
N ALA A 241 11.80 -3.68 25.42
CA ALA A 241 12.75 -4.50 26.17
C ALA A 241 12.86 -5.96 25.64
N GLY A 242 14.09 -6.44 25.47
CA GLY A 242 14.38 -7.78 24.94
C GLY A 242 14.69 -7.84 23.44
N ILE A 243 14.75 -6.68 22.76
CA ILE A 243 15.31 -6.56 21.40
C ILE A 243 16.83 -6.72 21.37
N ALA A 244 17.35 -7.11 20.21
CA ALA A 244 18.76 -7.42 19.98
C ALA A 244 19.30 -8.55 20.88
N ALA A 245 18.44 -9.49 21.28
CA ALA A 245 18.83 -10.73 21.91
C ALA A 245 19.31 -11.75 20.86
N ARG A 246 20.25 -12.61 21.24
CA ARG A 246 20.73 -13.73 20.40
C ARG A 246 19.86 -14.97 20.54
N ASP A 247 19.20 -15.12 21.68
CA ASP A 247 18.33 -16.26 22.00
C ASP A 247 17.12 -15.80 22.81
N ILE A 248 16.05 -16.61 22.79
CA ILE A 248 14.82 -16.39 23.58
C ILE A 248 15.15 -16.28 25.06
N ARG A 249 16.12 -17.06 25.55
CA ARG A 249 16.60 -16.96 26.93
C ARG A 249 17.12 -15.56 27.25
N GLU A 250 17.98 -15.02 26.40
CA GLU A 250 18.56 -13.69 26.58
C GLU A 250 17.48 -12.60 26.51
N CYS A 251 16.55 -12.71 25.57
CA CYS A 251 15.39 -11.81 25.46
C CYS A 251 14.59 -11.73 26.77
N LEU A 252 14.22 -12.90 27.33
CA LEU A 252 13.47 -12.96 28.58
C LEU A 252 14.28 -12.45 29.79
N LEU A 253 15.60 -12.66 29.79
CA LEU A 253 16.47 -12.10 30.83
C LEU A 253 16.53 -10.57 30.73
N LEU A 254 16.72 -10.00 29.54
CA LEU A 254 16.71 -8.56 29.33
C LEU A 254 15.40 -7.91 29.80
N GLN A 255 14.26 -8.56 29.52
CA GLN A 255 12.95 -8.10 30.01
C GLN A 255 12.79 -8.21 31.54
N LEU A 256 13.39 -9.22 32.17
CA LEU A 256 13.38 -9.32 33.63
C LEU A 256 14.30 -8.28 34.27
N THR A 257 15.44 -7.95 33.65
CA THR A 257 16.33 -6.86 34.07
C THR A 257 15.63 -5.51 33.98
N SER A 258 14.92 -5.21 32.87
CA SER A 258 14.18 -3.95 32.74
C SER A 258 13.07 -3.80 33.78
N ARG A 259 12.43 -4.91 34.16
CA ARG A 259 11.44 -4.97 35.26
C ARG A 259 12.05 -5.00 36.66
N ARG A 260 13.39 -4.88 36.80
CA ARG A 260 14.13 -4.97 38.07
C ARG A 260 13.88 -6.26 38.85
N ALA A 261 13.59 -7.36 38.15
CA ALA A 261 13.34 -8.69 38.73
C ALA A 261 14.63 -9.54 38.79
N GLU A 262 15.79 -8.89 38.82
CA GLU A 262 17.10 -9.54 38.85
C GLU A 262 17.27 -10.39 40.11
N GLY A 263 17.82 -11.59 39.96
CA GLY A 263 18.06 -12.52 41.06
C GLY A 263 16.80 -13.18 41.66
N GLY A 264 15.61 -12.83 41.15
CA GLY A 264 14.34 -13.44 41.50
C GLY A 264 14.25 -14.91 41.09
N LEU A 265 13.19 -15.59 41.54
CA LEU A 265 12.95 -16.99 41.15
C LEU A 265 12.68 -17.13 39.64
N ALA A 266 11.98 -16.16 39.05
CA ALA A 266 11.74 -16.13 37.60
C ALA A 266 13.06 -16.04 36.80
N TRP A 267 14.00 -15.19 37.25
CA TRP A 267 15.33 -15.07 36.65
C TRP A 267 16.07 -16.40 36.65
N ARG A 268 16.12 -17.09 37.80
CA ARG A 268 16.82 -18.39 37.92
C ARG A 268 16.17 -19.48 37.06
N ILE A 269 14.84 -19.49 36.99
CA ILE A 269 14.10 -20.43 36.15
C ILE A 269 14.46 -20.23 34.68
N VAL A 270 14.50 -18.99 34.20
CA VAL A 270 14.85 -18.68 32.80
C VAL A 270 16.33 -18.97 32.53
N SER A 271 17.24 -18.62 33.46
CA SER A 271 18.68 -18.77 33.25
C SER A 271 19.15 -20.22 33.24
N GLU A 272 18.57 -21.10 34.05
CA GLU A 272 19.06 -22.48 34.23
C GLU A 272 18.09 -23.55 33.71
N HIS A 273 16.77 -23.31 33.76
CA HIS A 273 15.76 -24.37 33.67
C HIS A 273 14.59 -24.06 32.72
N LEU A 274 14.84 -23.34 31.61
CA LEU A 274 13.80 -23.00 30.64
C LEU A 274 13.08 -24.23 30.05
N ARG A 275 13.82 -25.31 29.77
CA ARG A 275 13.26 -26.58 29.24
C ARG A 275 12.23 -27.22 30.17
N LEU A 276 12.39 -27.08 31.48
CA LEU A 276 11.44 -27.65 32.46
C LEU A 276 10.13 -26.86 32.51
N VAL A 277 10.16 -25.58 32.12
CA VAL A 277 8.96 -24.74 31.97
C VAL A 277 8.19 -25.15 30.72
N GLU A 278 8.88 -25.44 29.62
CA GLU A 278 8.29 -25.94 28.37
C GLU A 278 7.56 -27.29 28.59
N THR A 279 8.20 -28.21 29.32
CA THR A 279 7.62 -29.52 29.66
C THR A 279 6.61 -29.47 30.82
N LYS A 280 6.37 -28.29 31.41
CA LYS A 280 5.45 -28.06 32.55
C LYS A 280 5.75 -28.93 33.79
N GLN A 281 7.03 -29.23 34.04
CA GLN A 281 7.48 -30.10 35.15
C GLN A 281 7.70 -29.31 36.46
N TRP A 282 6.62 -28.79 37.05
CA TRP A 282 6.67 -27.95 38.26
C TRP A 282 7.28 -28.65 39.48
N LYS A 283 7.08 -29.97 39.60
CA LYS A 283 7.57 -30.76 40.74
C LYS A 283 9.09 -30.91 40.72
N GLU A 284 9.68 -31.03 39.54
CA GLU A 284 11.13 -31.13 39.37
C GLU A 284 11.80 -29.79 39.62
N LEU A 285 11.20 -28.70 39.10
CA LEU A 285 11.60 -27.33 39.44
C LEU A 285 11.58 -27.07 40.95
N ALA A 286 10.56 -27.55 41.66
CA ALA A 286 10.46 -27.43 43.13
C ALA A 286 11.61 -28.13 43.87
N ARG A 287 11.99 -29.31 43.39
CA ARG A 287 13.11 -30.08 43.96
C ARG A 287 14.46 -29.42 43.69
N LEU A 288 14.69 -28.96 42.45
CA LEU A 288 15.95 -28.33 42.04
C LEU A 288 16.17 -26.98 42.73
N LEU A 289 15.15 -26.12 42.71
CA LEU A 289 15.24 -24.77 43.28
C LEU A 289 15.04 -24.73 44.81
N LYS A 290 14.67 -25.87 45.42
CA LYS A 290 14.36 -26.00 46.85
C LYS A 290 13.36 -24.95 47.35
N ARG A 291 12.30 -24.72 46.56
CA ARG A 291 11.22 -23.78 46.89
C ARG A 291 9.87 -24.48 46.80
N PRO A 292 8.88 -24.07 47.62
CA PRO A 292 7.53 -24.62 47.53
C PRO A 292 6.88 -24.28 46.17
N MET A 293 5.91 -25.12 45.80
CA MET A 293 5.24 -25.07 44.51
C MET A 293 4.51 -23.74 44.27
N GLU A 294 4.02 -23.09 45.32
CA GLU A 294 3.34 -21.79 45.25
C GLU A 294 4.24 -20.70 44.67
N HIS A 295 5.50 -20.60 45.13
CA HIS A 295 6.44 -19.60 44.61
C HIS A 295 6.82 -19.86 43.15
N ILE A 296 6.86 -21.13 42.73
CA ILE A 296 7.13 -21.49 41.33
C ILE A 296 5.94 -21.08 40.46
N GLN A 297 4.71 -21.31 40.92
CA GLN A 297 3.52 -20.86 40.18
C GLN A 297 3.49 -19.34 40.03
N ILE A 298 3.85 -18.59 41.07
CA ILE A 298 3.98 -17.13 40.99
C ILE A 298 5.07 -16.74 39.96
N ALA A 299 6.23 -17.38 40.01
CA ALA A 299 7.31 -17.09 39.07
C ALA A 299 6.93 -17.43 37.62
N VAL A 300 6.23 -18.54 37.39
CA VAL A 300 5.72 -18.93 36.07
C VAL A 300 4.65 -17.96 35.59
N ALA A 301 3.78 -17.48 36.48
CA ALA A 301 2.79 -16.46 36.14
C ALA A 301 3.49 -15.18 35.64
N VAL A 302 4.57 -14.74 36.30
CA VAL A 302 5.40 -13.62 35.83
C VAL A 302 5.99 -13.90 34.46
N ILE A 303 6.60 -15.08 34.24
CA ILE A 303 7.19 -15.45 32.94
C ILE A 303 6.13 -15.43 31.83
N ARG A 304 4.88 -15.80 32.12
CA ARG A 304 3.78 -15.75 31.13
C ARG A 304 3.33 -14.34 30.75
N THR A 305 3.68 -13.32 31.54
CA THR A 305 3.43 -11.90 31.20
C THR A 305 4.57 -11.26 30.41
N LEU A 306 5.63 -12.03 30.10
CA LEU A 306 6.74 -11.58 29.27
C LEU A 306 6.42 -11.89 27.80
N ASP A 307 6.90 -11.03 26.91
CA ASP A 307 6.64 -11.13 25.47
C ASP A 307 7.85 -11.79 24.79
N PRO A 308 7.75 -13.02 24.27
CA PRO A 308 8.89 -13.73 23.71
C PRO A 308 9.41 -13.15 22.38
N ARG A 309 8.61 -12.30 21.72
CA ARG A 309 8.91 -11.70 20.40
C ARG A 309 8.44 -10.24 20.36
N PRO A 310 9.23 -9.31 20.91
CA PRO A 310 8.82 -7.91 21.01
C PRO A 310 8.66 -7.22 19.64
N GLY A 311 9.38 -7.69 18.60
CA GLY A 311 9.36 -7.05 17.27
C GLY A 311 8.06 -7.18 16.48
N LEU A 312 7.22 -8.16 16.82
CA LEU A 312 5.93 -8.39 16.16
C LEU A 312 4.96 -7.20 16.24
N ARG A 313 5.15 -6.29 17.21
CA ARG A 313 4.32 -5.08 17.35
C ARG A 313 4.52 -4.10 16.18
N TYR A 314 5.66 -4.18 15.50
CA TYR A 314 6.07 -3.25 14.46
C TYR A 314 6.18 -3.94 13.08
N SER A 315 6.36 -5.27 13.03
CA SER A 315 6.40 -6.06 11.79
C SER A 315 5.01 -6.48 11.28
N GLY A 316 4.01 -5.61 11.39
CA GLY A 316 2.69 -5.90 10.86
C GLY A 316 2.72 -5.89 9.33
N PRO A 317 2.17 -6.90 8.62
CA PRO A 317 1.86 -6.71 7.21
C PRO A 317 0.94 -5.49 7.16
N GLY A 318 1.34 -4.45 6.43
CA GLY A 318 0.57 -3.21 6.32
C GLY A 318 -0.87 -3.47 5.89
N ALA A 319 -1.69 -2.43 5.86
CA ALA A 319 -3.08 -2.56 5.43
C ALA A 319 -3.14 -3.27 4.06
N ARG A 320 -3.64 -4.52 4.05
CA ARG A 320 -3.88 -5.25 2.81
C ARG A 320 -5.09 -4.60 2.16
N VAL A 321 -4.89 -3.97 1.00
CA VAL A 321 -5.98 -3.44 0.20
C VAL A 321 -6.78 -4.63 -0.31
N ILE A 322 -8.04 -4.72 0.12
CA ILE A 322 -8.99 -5.69 -0.42
C ILE A 322 -9.63 -4.99 -1.60
N GLU A 323 -9.27 -5.38 -2.82
CA GLU A 323 -9.95 -4.90 -4.02
C GLU A 323 -11.37 -5.48 -4.04
N PRO A 324 -12.42 -4.64 -4.16
CA PRO A 324 -13.78 -5.15 -4.30
C PRO A 324 -13.92 -5.84 -5.66
N ASP A 325 -14.59 -7.00 -5.67
CA ASP A 325 -14.81 -7.78 -6.89
C ASP A 325 -15.78 -7.09 -7.88
N VAL A 326 -16.50 -6.05 -7.45
CA VAL A 326 -17.47 -5.29 -8.26
C VAL A 326 -17.33 -3.80 -7.97
N TYR A 327 -17.27 -2.96 -9.02
CA TYR A 327 -17.36 -1.50 -8.96
C TYR A 327 -18.79 -1.03 -9.27
#